data_AF-A0A967YT52-F1
#
_entry.id   AF-A0A967YT52-F1
#
_cell.length_a   1.000
_cell.length_b   1.000
_cell.length_c   1.000
_cell.angle_alpha   90.00
_cell.angle_beta   90.00
_cell.angle_gamma   90.00
#
_symmetry.space_group_name_H-M   'P 1'
#
loop_
_entity.id
_entity.type
_entity.pdbx_description
1 polymer ?
#
loop_
_entity_poly.entity_id
_entity_poly.type
_entity_poly.pdbx_seq_one_letter_code
_entity_poly.pdbx_strand_id
1 'polypeptide(L)'
;DVITTDKEVKVIAELPGVEKEDIKLHGTEDMLTISVDTPQRKYYKELELPESVDPKSAETSYKNGVLEVTLKKTEKKKKPKGEPIEI
;
A
#
# COMPACT_ATOMS: atom_id res chain seq x y z
N ASP A 1 1.81 -8.46 -1.76
CA ASP A 1 2.74 -8.34 -0.62
C ASP A 1 2.95 -6.90 -0.21
N VAL A 2 3.44 -6.68 1.01
CA VAL A 2 3.89 -5.37 1.50
C VAL A 2 5.37 -5.50 1.84
N ILE A 3 6.19 -4.65 1.20
CA ILE A 3 7.64 -4.59 1.35
C ILE A 3 7.95 -3.21 1.91
N THR A 4 8.90 -3.12 2.84
CA THR A 4 9.27 -1.85 3.48
C THR A 4 10.78 -1.67 3.41
N THR A 5 11.21 -0.47 3.04
CA THR A 5 12.60 -0.02 3.09
C THR A 5 12.73 1.05 4.19
N ASP A 6 13.90 1.64 4.38
CA ASP A 6 14.07 2.72 5.36
C ASP A 6 13.19 3.94 5.07
N LYS A 7 12.94 4.23 3.78
CA LYS A 7 12.27 5.46 3.34
C LYS A 7 10.88 5.24 2.73
N GLU A 8 10.56 4.02 2.31
CA GLU A 8 9.39 3.76 1.47
C GLU A 8 8.67 2.49 1.91
N VAL A 9 7.38 2.45 1.62
CA VAL A 9 6.53 1.26 1.69
C VAL A 9 6.09 0.94 0.27
N LYS A 10 6.28 -0.30 -0.15
CA LYS A 10 5.91 -0.80 -1.47
C LYS A 10 4.86 -1.89 -1.32
N VAL A 11 3.75 -1.74 -2.02
CA VAL A 11 2.67 -2.72 -2.07
C VAL A 11 2.62 -3.34 -3.46
N ILE A 12 2.54 -4.66 -3.51
CA ILE A 12 2.42 -5.43 -4.76
C ILE A 12 1.10 -6.21 -4.71
N ALA A 13 0.28 -6.10 -5.75
CA ALA A 13 -0.98 -6.82 -5.88
C ALA A 13 -1.14 -7.40 -7.28
N GLU A 14 -1.52 -8.68 -7.35
CA GLU A 14 -1.80 -9.37 -8.60
C GLU A 14 -3.28 -9.22 -8.96
N LEU A 15 -3.55 -8.63 -10.13
CA LEU A 15 -4.88 -8.35 -10.67
C LEU A 15 -4.97 -8.77 -12.15
N PRO A 16 -4.68 -10.03 -12.52
CA PRO A 16 -4.71 -10.46 -13.91
C PRO A 16 -6.11 -10.31 -14.53
N GLY A 17 -6.15 -9.79 -15.74
CA GLY A 17 -7.39 -9.57 -16.50
C GLY A 17 -8.19 -8.34 -16.06
N VAL A 18 -7.61 -7.46 -15.22
CA VAL A 18 -8.20 -6.17 -14.86
C VAL A 18 -7.57 -5.06 -15.72
N GLU A 19 -8.39 -4.16 -16.25
CA GLU A 19 -7.90 -2.99 -16.96
C GLU A 19 -7.42 -1.92 -15.97
N LYS A 20 -6.38 -1.18 -16.32
CA LYS A 20 -5.76 -0.19 -15.41
C LYS A 20 -6.77 0.85 -14.93
N GLU A 21 -7.67 1.27 -15.81
CA GLU A 21 -8.68 2.30 -15.55
C GLU A 21 -9.73 1.86 -14.53
N ASP A 22 -9.95 0.56 -14.35
CA ASP A 22 -10.91 0.01 -13.39
C ASP A 22 -10.34 -0.11 -11.97
N ILE A 23 -9.02 0.06 -11.81
CA ILE A 23 -8.34 -0.04 -10.52
C ILE A 23 -8.46 1.30 -9.80
N LYS A 24 -9.15 1.29 -8.65
CA LYS A 24 -9.27 2.43 -7.75
C LYS A 24 -8.38 2.22 -6.53
N LEU A 25 -7.52 3.21 -6.28
CA LEU A 25 -6.64 3.26 -5.13
C LEU A 25 -7.07 4.39 -4.19
N HIS A 26 -7.05 4.10 -2.90
CA HIS A 26 -7.26 5.09 -1.86
C HIS A 26 -6.26 4.86 -0.75
N GLY A 27 -5.45 5.88 -0.44
CA GLY A 27 -4.41 5.82 0.58
C GLY A 27 -4.69 6.80 1.72
N THR A 28 -4.53 6.32 2.96
CA THR A 28 -4.40 7.14 4.16
C THR A 28 -2.96 7.07 4.67
N GLU A 29 -2.66 7.74 5.79
CA GLU A 29 -1.31 7.64 6.37
C GLU A 29 -0.93 6.21 6.76
N ASP A 30 -1.89 5.34 7.03
CA ASP A 30 -1.70 4.02 7.64
C ASP A 30 -2.41 2.89 6.90
N MET A 31 -3.19 3.17 5.85
CA MET A 31 -3.87 2.15 5.05
C MET A 31 -3.77 2.42 3.56
N LEU A 32 -3.80 1.34 2.78
CA LEU A 32 -4.04 1.36 1.35
C LEU A 32 -5.22 0.45 1.00
N THR A 33 -6.21 1.02 0.33
CA THR A 33 -7.35 0.29 -0.25
C THR A 33 -7.15 0.15 -1.75
N ILE A 34 -7.31 -1.07 -2.26
CA ILE A 34 -7.30 -1.43 -3.67
C ILE A 34 -8.68 -1.99 -4.00
N SER A 35 -9.38 -1.40 -4.96
CA SER A 35 -10.71 -1.85 -5.36
C SER A 35 -10.89 -1.89 -6.87
N VAL A 36 -11.65 -2.87 -7.33
CA VAL A 36 -12.08 -3.07 -8.72
C VAL A 36 -13.55 -3.47 -8.64
N ASP A 37 -14.40 -2.77 -9.39
CA ASP A 37 -15.84 -3.05 -9.44
C ASP A 37 -16.32 -3.03 -10.88
N THR A 38 -16.12 -4.15 -11.56
CA THR A 38 -16.62 -4.38 -12.92
C THR A 38 -17.54 -5.61 -12.94
N PRO A 39 -18.42 -5.74 -13.96
CA PRO A 39 -19.23 -6.94 -14.12
C PRO A 39 -18.41 -8.24 -14.24
N GLN A 40 -17.21 -8.15 -14.82
CA GLN A 40 -16.32 -9.28 -15.07
C GLN A 40 -15.50 -9.66 -13.82
N ARG A 41 -15.17 -8.67 -12.97
CA ARG A 41 -14.37 -8.91 -11.78
C ARG A 41 -14.65 -7.89 -10.68
N LYS A 42 -14.89 -8.41 -9.47
CA LYS A 42 -14.92 -7.61 -8.24
C LYS A 42 -13.72 -7.96 -7.38
N TYR A 43 -13.03 -6.95 -6.89
CA TYR A 43 -11.90 -7.09 -5.98
C TYR A 43 -11.94 -5.96 -4.97
N TYR A 44 -11.72 -6.28 -3.72
CA TYR A 44 -11.56 -5.30 -2.67
C TYR A 44 -10.53 -5.81 -1.68
N LYS A 45 -9.52 -5.00 -1.42
CA LYS A 45 -8.50 -5.31 -0.42
C LYS A 45 -8.10 -4.05 0.30
N GLU A 46 -8.13 -4.14 1.62
CA GLU A 46 -7.59 -3.13 2.51
C GLU A 46 -6.31 -3.70 3.15
N LEU A 47 -5.29 -2.87 3.24
CA LEU A 47 -3.97 -3.23 3.75
C LEU A 47 -3.58 -2.18 4.79
N GLU A 48 -3.35 -2.63 6.01
CA GLU A 48 -2.63 -1.82 6.99
C GLU A 48 -1.17 -1.68 6.56
N LEU A 49 -0.67 -0.46 6.58
CA LEU A 49 0.70 -0.13 6.26
C LEU A 49 1.54 -0.22 7.55
N PRO A 50 2.72 -0.87 7.50
CA PRO A 50 3.54 -1.08 8.68
C PRO A 50 4.03 0.24 9.30
N GLU A 51 4.16 1.28 8.47
CA GLU A 51 4.61 2.61 8.85
C GLU A 51 3.76 3.70 8.21
N SER A 52 3.77 4.87 8.83
CA SER A 52 2.99 6.01 8.34
C SER A 52 3.61 6.58 7.06
N VAL A 53 2.82 6.70 6.00
CA VAL A 53 3.24 7.18 4.68
C VAL A 53 2.59 8.51 4.30
N ASP A 54 3.11 9.16 3.26
CA ASP A 54 2.48 10.29 2.60
C ASP A 54 1.70 9.79 1.37
N PRO A 55 0.35 9.75 1.39
CA PRO A 55 -0.46 9.31 0.25
C PRO A 55 -0.24 10.13 -1.01
N LYS A 56 0.18 11.40 -0.89
CA LYS A 56 0.42 12.27 -2.04
C LYS A 56 1.72 11.93 -2.78
N SER A 57 2.60 11.17 -2.15
CA SER A 57 3.86 10.71 -2.73
C SER A 57 3.72 9.45 -3.58
N ALA A 58 2.49 8.93 -3.76
CA ALA A 58 2.23 7.67 -4.41
C ALA A 58 2.74 7.62 -5.86
N GLU A 59 3.58 6.64 -6.16
CA GLU A 59 3.98 6.27 -7.51
C GLU A 59 3.45 4.87 -7.82
N THR A 60 2.89 4.68 -9.02
CA THR A 60 2.25 3.41 -9.39
C THR A 60 2.75 2.89 -10.73
N SER A 61 2.94 1.58 -10.83
CA SER A 61 3.17 0.84 -12.07
C SER A 61 2.16 -0.29 -12.20
N TYR A 62 1.66 -0.54 -13.40
CA TYR A 62 0.79 -1.68 -13.67
C TYR A 62 1.26 -2.35 -14.96
N LYS A 63 1.80 -3.57 -14.84
CA LYS A 63 2.38 -4.30 -15.96
C LYS A 63 2.07 -5.78 -15.84
N ASN A 64 1.59 -6.39 -16.93
CA ASN A 64 1.28 -7.82 -17.00
C ASN A 64 0.37 -8.32 -15.87
N GLY A 65 -0.62 -7.52 -15.47
CA GLY A 65 -1.55 -7.88 -14.39
C GLY A 65 -0.99 -7.71 -12.98
N VAL A 66 0.19 -7.10 -12.81
CA VAL A 66 0.77 -6.81 -11.49
C VAL A 66 0.78 -5.32 -11.24
N LEU A 67 0.12 -4.90 -10.16
CA LEU A 67 0.12 -3.54 -9.65
C LEU A 67 1.22 -3.39 -8.60
N GLU A 68 2.05 -2.39 -8.77
CA GLU A 68 3.04 -1.93 -7.80
C GLU A 68 2.70 -0.51 -7.38
N VAL A 69 2.62 -0.27 -6.07
CA VAL A 69 2.38 1.05 -5.47
C VAL A 69 3.53 1.34 -4.51
N THR A 70 4.21 2.47 -4.69
CA THR A 70 5.30 2.93 -3.82
C THR A 70 4.88 4.22 -3.13
N LEU A 71 5.04 4.26 -1.81
CA LEU A 71 4.64 5.38 -0.94
C LEU A 71 5.83 5.76 -0.06
N LYS A 72 6.18 7.05 0.01
CA LYS A 72 7.23 7.54 0.91
C LYS A 72 6.73 7.55 2.35
N LYS A 73 7.56 7.10 3.27
CA LYS A 73 7.31 7.20 4.70
C LYS A 73 7.31 8.67 5.12
N THR A 74 6.44 9.00 6.06
CA THR A 74 6.47 10.30 6.73
C THR A 74 7.50 10.28 7.85
N GLU A 75 8.14 11.42 8.12
CA GLU A 75 9.06 11.56 9.26
C GLU A 75 8.34 11.61 10.62
N LYS A 76 7.05 11.24 10.69
CA LYS A 76 6.31 11.12 11.95
C LYS A 76 6.93 9.98 12.76
N LYS A 77 7.95 10.30 13.54
CA LYS A 77 8.61 9.39 14.48
C LYS A 77 7.54 8.75 15.35
N LYS A 78 7.19 7.49 15.08
CA LYS A 78 6.52 6.65 16.08
C LYS A 78 7.44 6.68 17.29
N LYS A 79 7.03 7.34 18.39
CA LYS A 79 7.80 7.31 19.63
C LYS A 79 8.05 5.82 19.96
N PRO A 80 9.29 5.41 20.24
CA PRO A 80 9.54 4.02 20.61
C PRO A 80 8.68 3.71 21.84
N LYS A 81 7.66 2.87 21.67
CA LYS A 81 6.94 2.23 22.77
C LYS A 81 7.78 1.02 23.16
N GLY A 82 8.88 1.28 23.84
CA GLY A 82 9.71 0.24 24.46
C GLY A 82 9.47 0.24 25.96
N GLU A 83 9.25 -0.93 26.52
CA GLU A 83 9.35 -1.18 27.96
C GLU A 83 10.69 -1.87 28.25
N PRO A 84 11.30 -1.65 29.42
CA PRO A 84 12.51 -2.37 29.80
C PRO A 84 12.25 -3.88 29.80
N ILE A 85 13.12 -4.64 29.12
CA ILE A 85 13.15 -6.10 29.21
C ILE A 85 14.11 -6.43 30.35
N GLU A 86 13.58 -6.94 31.45
CA GLU A 86 14.39 -7.46 32.54
C GLU A 86 14.91 -8.87 32.18
N ILE A 87 16.17 -9.14 32.54
CA ILE A 87 16.81 -10.45 32.47
C ILE A 87 16.75 -11.09 33.86
#